data_AF-A0A946U7H0-F1
#
_entry.id   AF-A0A946U7H0-F1
#
_cell.length_a   1.000
_cell.length_b   1.000
_cell.length_c   1.000
_cell.angle_alpha   90.00
_cell.angle_beta   90.00
_cell.angle_gamma   90.00
#
_symmetry.space_group_name_H-M   'P 1'
#
loop_
_entity.id
_entity.type
_entity.pdbx_description
1 polymer ?
#
loop_
_entity_poly.entity_id
_entity_poly.type
_entity_poly.pdbx_seq_one_letter_code
_entity_poly.pdbx_strand_id
1 'polypeptide(L)'
;LSGAPKIRAMEIINELEPMRRNVYAGAVGYLNWNDDTDLAIAIRTAVIKDGILHVQAGAGIVADSDPEAEWEETMNKGRALIAAVNSASAGL
;
A
#
# COMPACT_ATOMS: atom_id res chain seq x y z
N LEU A 1 4.00 4.43 -4.27
CA LEU A 1 3.03 5.31 -4.96
C LEU A 1 3.67 5.84 -6.23
N SER A 2 3.12 5.52 -7.40
CA SER A 2 3.63 5.86 -8.74
C SER A 2 5.17 5.95 -8.82
N GLY A 3 5.72 7.10 -9.21
CA GLY A 3 7.14 7.42 -9.30
C GLY A 3 7.31 8.74 -10.04
N ALA A 4 8.50 9.00 -10.58
CA ALA A 4 8.79 10.19 -11.38
C ALA A 4 9.55 9.79 -12.67
N PRO A 5 9.16 10.28 -13.86
CA PRO A 5 7.92 11.00 -14.18
C PRO A 5 6.65 10.15 -13.93
N LYS A 6 5.59 10.75 -13.37
CA LYS A 6 4.43 10.02 -12.83
C LYS A 6 3.77 9.06 -13.81
N ILE A 7 3.47 9.51 -15.03
CA ILE A 7 2.78 8.68 -16.04
C ILE A 7 3.65 7.49 -16.41
N ARG A 8 4.93 7.71 -16.73
CA ARG A 8 5.84 6.64 -17.11
C ARG A 8 6.05 5.63 -15.98
N ALA A 9 6.15 6.08 -14.74
CA ALA A 9 6.25 5.19 -13.60
C ALA A 9 4.98 4.33 -13.43
N MET A 10 3.79 4.90 -13.64
CA MET A 10 2.54 4.12 -13.58
C MET A 10 2.42 3.08 -14.70
N GLU A 11 2.91 3.38 -15.91
CA GLU A 11 2.96 2.41 -17.01
C GLU A 11 3.85 1.21 -16.64
N ILE A 12 5.08 1.46 -16.18
CA ILE A 12 6.02 0.41 -15.76
C ILE A 12 5.42 -0.43 -14.63
N ILE A 13 4.81 0.21 -13.63
CA ILE A 13 4.12 -0.48 -12.54
C ILE A 13 3.02 -1.39 -13.10
N ASN A 14 2.22 -0.91 -14.04
CA ASN A 14 1.13 -1.68 -14.64
C ASN A 14 1.63 -2.82 -15.54
N GLU A 15 2.82 -2.69 -16.14
CA GLU A 15 3.49 -3.76 -16.89
C GLU A 15 4.04 -4.86 -15.96
N LEU A 16 4.55 -4.48 -14.79
CA LEU A 16 5.24 -5.40 -13.86
C LEU A 16 4.32 -6.06 -12.83
N GLU A 17 3.26 -5.39 -12.38
CA GLU A 17 2.38 -5.94 -11.35
C GLU A 17 1.35 -6.91 -11.94
N PRO A 18 1.22 -8.14 -11.41
CA PRO A 18 0.33 -9.16 -11.97
C PRO A 18 -1.16 -8.89 -11.69
N MET A 19 -1.47 -7.87 -10.88
CA MET A 19 -2.82 -7.58 -10.42
C MET A 19 -3.02 -6.07 -10.18
N ARG A 20 -4.27 -5.64 -10.22
CA ARG A 20 -4.63 -4.24 -9.92
C ARG A 20 -4.42 -3.93 -8.44
N ARG A 21 -3.91 -2.73 -8.15
CA ARG A 21 -3.68 -2.24 -6.77
C ARG A 21 -4.96 -1.98 -5.96
N ASN A 22 -6.10 -1.78 -6.62
CA ASN A 22 -7.38 -1.47 -5.97
C ASN A 22 -7.25 -0.30 -4.98
N VAL A 23 -7.49 -0.54 -3.68
CA VAL A 23 -7.40 0.48 -2.63
C VAL A 23 -5.94 0.88 -2.35
N TYR A 24 -4.97 -0.03 -2.53
CA TYR A 24 -3.56 0.25 -2.23
C TYR A 24 -3.05 1.43 -3.06
N ALA A 25 -2.36 2.37 -2.39
CA ALA A 25 -1.87 3.61 -2.99
C ALA A 25 -2.95 4.56 -3.54
N GLY A 26 -4.24 4.28 -3.28
CA GLY A 26 -5.36 5.20 -3.50
C GLY A 26 -5.53 6.21 -2.37
N ALA A 27 -6.71 6.82 -2.29
CA ALA A 27 -7.08 7.78 -1.26
C ALA A 27 -8.30 7.29 -0.46
N VAL A 28 -8.26 7.47 0.86
CA VAL A 28 -9.33 7.14 1.79
C VAL A 28 -9.57 8.34 2.70
N GLY A 29 -10.82 8.74 2.85
CA GLY A 29 -11.19 9.87 3.69
C GLY A 29 -12.60 10.36 3.37
N TYR A 30 -12.86 11.66 3.54
CA TYR A 30 -14.19 12.23 3.35
C TYR A 30 -14.18 13.51 2.51
N LEU A 31 -15.34 13.78 1.93
CA LEU A 31 -15.72 15.07 1.35
C LEU A 31 -17.05 15.44 1.99
N ASN A 32 -17.21 16.68 2.46
CA ASN A 32 -18.45 17.13 3.09
C ASN A 32 -19.13 18.26 2.30
N TRP A 33 -20.33 18.63 2.74
CA TRP A 33 -21.13 19.70 2.10
C TRP A 33 -20.63 21.12 2.41
N ASN A 34 -19.62 21.26 3.28
CA ASN A 34 -19.02 22.53 3.67
C ASN A 34 -17.69 22.77 2.92
N ASP A 35 -17.47 22.07 1.80
CA ASP A 35 -16.24 22.10 1.00
C ASP A 35 -14.97 21.63 1.74
N ASP A 36 -15.10 20.99 2.91
CA ASP A 36 -13.96 20.35 3.56
C ASP A 36 -13.69 18.99 2.91
N THR A 37 -12.41 18.68 2.74
CA THR A 37 -11.93 17.39 2.27
C THR A 37 -10.69 17.01 3.06
N ASP A 38 -10.67 15.77 3.55
CA ASP A 38 -9.49 15.17 4.15
C ASP A 38 -9.32 13.76 3.59
N LEU A 39 -8.15 13.50 3.01
CA LEU A 39 -7.82 12.26 2.33
C LEU A 39 -6.44 11.77 2.77
N ALA A 40 -6.40 10.59 3.35
CA ALA A 40 -5.19 9.86 3.61
C ALA A 40 -4.84 8.95 2.42
N ILE A 41 -3.55 8.80 2.15
CA ILE A 41 -3.08 7.80 1.20
C ILE A 41 -3.26 6.42 1.81
N ALA A 42 -3.89 5.50 1.07
CA ALA A 42 -4.12 4.13 1.48
C ALA A 42 -2.85 3.27 1.42
N ILE A 43 -1.95 3.54 2.36
CA ILE A 43 -0.76 2.74 2.69
C ILE A 43 -0.88 2.29 4.14
N ARG A 44 -0.21 1.18 4.48
CA ARG A 44 -0.44 0.50 5.77
C ARG A 44 -1.93 0.27 6.02
N THR A 45 -2.63 -0.17 4.98
CA THR A 45 -4.05 -0.54 4.99
C THR A 45 -4.16 -2.03 4.69
N ALA A 46 -5.08 -2.71 5.36
CA ALA A 46 -5.45 -4.08 5.04
C ALA A 46 -6.91 -4.13 4.56
N VAL A 47 -7.18 -4.98 3.57
CA VAL A 47 -8.53 -5.23 3.06
C VAL A 47 -8.91 -6.66 3.39
N ILE A 48 -9.99 -6.85 4.14
CA ILE A 48 -10.52 -8.18 4.43
C ILE A 48 -11.66 -8.46 3.46
N LYS A 49 -11.55 -9.56 2.72
CA LYS A 49 -12.61 -10.03 1.82
C LYS A 49 -12.69 -11.54 1.92
N ASP A 50 -13.91 -12.08 2.07
CA ASP A 50 -14.16 -13.52 2.13
C ASP A 50 -13.29 -14.25 3.18
N GLY A 51 -13.05 -13.60 4.32
CA GLY A 51 -12.20 -14.12 5.41
C GLY A 51 -10.69 -14.06 5.15
N ILE A 52 -10.26 -13.51 4.02
CA ILE A 52 -8.84 -13.39 3.65
C ILE A 52 -8.38 -11.95 3.87
N LEU A 53 -7.27 -11.80 4.58
CA LEU A 53 -6.58 -10.52 4.78
C LEU A 53 -5.64 -10.23 3.62
N HIS A 54 -5.91 -9.18 2.87
CA HIS A 54 -5.04 -8.67 1.80
C HIS A 54 -4.22 -7.49 2.32
N VAL A 55 -2.90 -7.63 2.32
CA VAL A 55 -1.94 -6.57 2.68
C VAL A 55 -1.02 -6.35 1.50
N GLN A 56 -0.89 -5.09 1.08
CA GLN A 56 0.04 -4.70 0.03
C GLN A 56 1.02 -3.66 0.57
N ALA A 57 2.30 -3.87 0.26
CA ALA A 57 3.40 -2.99 0.61
C ALA A 57 4.31 -2.83 -0.59
N GLY A 58 5.14 -1.79 -0.57
CA GLY A 58 6.03 -1.46 -1.67
C GLY A 58 7.16 -0.55 -1.20
N ALA A 59 8.18 -0.42 -2.03
CA ALA A 59 9.34 0.42 -1.79
C ALA A 59 9.58 1.38 -2.96
N GLY A 60 10.40 2.39 -2.74
CA GLY A 60 10.73 3.38 -3.75
C GLY A 60 12.05 3.00 -4.41
N ILE A 61 12.01 2.59 -5.67
CA ILE A 61 13.21 2.14 -6.39
C ILE A 61 13.93 3.32 -7.04
N VAL A 62 15.22 3.44 -6.75
CA VAL A 62 16.14 4.41 -7.34
C VAL A 62 17.33 3.68 -7.98
N ALA A 63 18.23 4.41 -8.63
CA ALA A 63 19.32 3.82 -9.42
C ALA A 63 20.33 3.03 -8.56
N ASP A 64 20.46 3.39 -7.30
CA ASP A 64 21.35 2.82 -6.30
C ASP A 64 20.64 1.88 -5.31
N SER A 65 19.37 1.56 -5.54
CA SER A 65 18.62 0.61 -4.71
C SER A 65 19.27 -0.78 -4.72
N ASP A 66 19.39 -1.38 -3.54
CA ASP A 66 19.79 -2.78 -3.36
C ASP A 66 18.53 -3.68 -3.31
N PRO A 67 18.37 -4.64 -4.24
CA PRO A 67 17.14 -5.44 -4.32
C PRO A 67 16.75 -6.17 -3.04
N GLU A 68 17.72 -6.67 -2.27
CA GLU A 68 17.46 -7.41 -1.04
C GLU A 68 16.99 -6.47 0.07
N ALA A 69 17.65 -5.32 0.24
CA ALA A 69 17.25 -4.31 1.20
C ALA A 69 15.83 -3.77 0.92
N GLU A 70 15.49 -3.51 -0.34
CA GLU A 70 14.14 -3.06 -0.73
C GLU A 70 13.08 -4.13 -0.45
N TRP A 71 13.41 -5.41 -0.69
CA TRP A 71 12.54 -6.53 -0.35
C TRP A 71 12.28 -6.59 1.16
N GLU A 72 13.33 -6.54 1.98
CA GLU A 72 13.22 -6.51 3.44
C GLU A 72 12.37 -5.33 3.92
N GLU A 73 12.54 -4.15 3.33
CA GLU A 73 11.73 -2.97 3.63
C GLU A 73 10.23 -3.22 3.38
N THR A 74 9.87 -3.81 2.24
CA THR A 74 8.45 -4.11 1.94
C THR A 74 7.86 -5.10 2.94
N MET A 75 8.61 -6.13 3.32
CA MET A 75 8.21 -7.12 4.31
C MET A 75 8.05 -6.49 5.69
N ASN A 76 8.96 -5.62 6.09
CA ASN A 76 8.89 -4.90 7.37
C ASN A 76 7.66 -3.98 7.45
N LYS A 77 7.32 -3.27 6.35
CA LYS A 77 6.11 -2.44 6.26
C LYS A 77 4.83 -3.28 6.38
N GLY A 78 4.79 -4.44 5.73
CA GLY A 78 3.64 -5.36 5.80
C GLY A 78 3.49 -6.04 7.17
N ARG A 79 4.61 -6.41 7.81
CA ARG A 79 4.63 -7.12 9.10
C ARG A 79 3.88 -6.38 10.20
N ALA A 80 3.92 -5.05 10.22
CA ALA A 80 3.19 -4.25 11.21
C ALA A 80 1.68 -4.51 11.18
N LEU A 81 1.08 -4.63 9.99
CA LEU A 81 -0.35 -4.93 9.85
C LEU A 81 -0.68 -6.37 10.23
N ILE A 82 0.16 -7.33 9.81
CA ILE A 82 -0.03 -8.74 10.14
C ILE A 82 0.05 -8.93 11.66
N ALA A 83 1.03 -8.31 12.31
CA ALA A 83 1.14 -8.34 13.77
C ALA A 83 -0.09 -7.73 14.46
N ALA A 84 -0.59 -6.59 13.97
CA ALA A 84 -1.80 -5.98 14.50
C ALA A 84 -3.03 -6.87 14.36
N VAL A 85 -3.21 -7.54 13.22
CA VAL A 85 -4.33 -8.47 13.00
C VAL A 85 -4.21 -9.72 13.88
N ASN A 86 -3.00 -10.24 14.08
CA ASN A 86 -2.77 -11.38 14.96
C ASN A 86 -3.12 -11.04 16.42
N SER A 87 -2.70 -9.87 16.90
CA SER A 87 -3.10 -9.38 18.22
C SER A 87 -4.61 -9.22 18.33
N ALA A 88 -5.25 -8.59 17.33
CA ALA A 88 -6.69 -8.36 17.34
C ALA A 88 -7.49 -9.66 17.32
N SER A 89 -7.03 -10.65 16.55
CA SER A 89 -7.65 -11.98 16.48
C SER A 89 -7.47 -12.78 17.77
N ALA A 90 -6.42 -12.49 18.55
CA ALA A 90 -6.22 -13.01 19.89
C ALA A 90 -6.98 -12.21 20.98
N GLY A 91 -7.68 -11.13 20.60
CA GLY A 91 -8.54 -10.32 21.45
C GLY A 91 -8.09 -8.88 21.72
N LEU A 92 -7.12 -8.32 20.95
CA LEU A 92 -6.47 -7.01 21.20
C LEU A 92 -6.02 -6.26 19.93
#